data_AF-A0ABD7HI79-F1
#
_entry.id   AF-A0ABD7HI79-F1
#
_cell.length_a   1.000
_cell.length_b   1.000
_cell.length_c   1.000
_cell.angle_alpha   90.00
_cell.angle_beta   90.00
_cell.angle_gamma   90.00
#
_symmetry.space_group_name_H-M   'P 1'
#
loop_
_entity.id
_entity.type
_entity.pdbx_description
1 polymer ?
#
loop_
_entity_poly.entity_id
_entity_poly.type
_entity_poly.pdbx_seq_one_letter_code
_entity_poly.pdbx_strand_id
1 'polypeptide(L)'
;MGATDLDTLESEVAAEYVELLAKRLPPNLSSLEGWMQTADWSNFERSTERRDAIGSEFPREQWVVHPGRRTVALTLVRHVIRLIRDKPDHPRNEELFQQMAFLFTYGGRERIA
;
A
#
# COMPACT_ATOMS: atom_id res chain seq x y z
N MET A 1 -26.25 -6.98 -13.55
CA MET A 1 -25.02 -6.29 -13.12
C MET A 1 -23.89 -7.29 -13.30
N GLY A 2 -23.06 -7.11 -14.32
CA GLY A 2 -22.00 -8.08 -14.64
C GLY A 2 -20.95 -8.09 -13.55
N ALA A 3 -20.58 -9.28 -13.07
CA ALA A 3 -19.44 -9.42 -12.19
C ALA A 3 -18.20 -8.98 -12.96
N THR A 4 -17.65 -7.81 -12.64
CA THR A 4 -16.32 -7.43 -13.09
C THR A 4 -15.36 -8.49 -12.53
N ASP A 5 -14.61 -9.13 -13.42
CA ASP A 5 -13.60 -10.11 -13.04
C ASP A 5 -12.61 -9.48 -12.05
N LEU A 6 -12.19 -10.24 -11.04
CA LEU A 6 -11.38 -9.70 -9.92
C LEU A 6 -10.06 -9.10 -10.44
N ASP A 7 -9.44 -9.75 -11.42
CA ASP A 7 -8.18 -9.30 -12.02
C ASP A 7 -8.35 -7.95 -12.75
N THR A 8 -9.51 -7.75 -13.39
CA THR A 8 -9.86 -6.47 -14.01
C THR A 8 -10.03 -5.39 -12.95
N LEU A 9 -10.77 -5.68 -11.87
CA LEU A 9 -10.96 -4.74 -10.76
C LEU A 9 -9.62 -4.38 -10.09
N GLU A 10 -8.74 -5.36 -9.87
CA GLU A 10 -7.40 -5.13 -9.31
C GLU A 10 -6.58 -4.21 -10.20
N SER A 11 -6.56 -4.47 -11.51
CA SER A 11 -5.79 -3.70 -12.47
C SER A 11 -6.25 -2.24 -12.53
N GLU A 12 -7.56 -2.01 -12.59
CA GLU A 12 -8.11 -0.65 -12.65
C GLU A 12 -7.87 0.12 -11.34
N VAL A 13 -8.12 -0.51 -10.19
CA VAL A 13 -7.94 0.12 -8.87
C VAL A 13 -6.46 0.40 -8.59
N ALA A 14 -5.55 -0.48 -9.04
CA ALA A 14 -4.12 -0.25 -8.96
C ALA A 14 -3.70 0.98 -9.76
N ALA A 15 -4.22 1.16 -10.99
CA ALA A 15 -3.93 2.34 -11.80
C ALA A 15 -4.43 3.64 -11.13
N GLU A 16 -5.67 3.63 -10.62
CA GLU A 16 -6.25 4.77 -9.89
C GLU A 16 -5.44 5.14 -8.63
N TYR A 17 -4.99 4.12 -7.88
CA TYR A 17 -4.18 4.27 -6.68
C TYR A 17 -2.80 4.84 -7.01
N VAL A 18 -2.11 4.32 -8.02
CA VAL A 18 -0.80 4.81 -8.45
C VAL A 18 -0.87 6.26 -8.92
N GLU A 19 -1.93 6.65 -9.64
CA GLU A 19 -2.15 8.04 -10.05
C GLU A 19 -2.32 8.97 -8.84
N LEU A 20 -3.08 8.54 -7.82
CA LEU A 20 -3.26 9.31 -6.59
C LEU A 20 -1.96 9.40 -5.77
N LEU A 21 -1.23 8.29 -5.68
CA LEU A 21 0.03 8.18 -4.99
C LEU A 21 1.07 9.11 -5.65
N ALA A 22 1.18 9.12 -6.97
CA ALA A 22 2.11 9.98 -7.72
C ALA A 22 1.92 11.48 -7.44
N LYS A 23 0.67 11.92 -7.15
CA LYS A 23 0.38 13.32 -6.79
C LYS A 23 0.80 13.69 -5.37
N ARG A 24 0.95 12.69 -4.50
CA ARG A 24 1.31 12.85 -3.07
C ARG A 24 2.78 12.57 -2.78
N LEU A 25 3.40 11.80 -3.65
CA LEU A 25 4.79 11.43 -3.56
C LEU A 25 5.69 12.62 -3.92
N PRO A 26 6.70 12.95 -3.09
CA PRO A 26 7.69 13.93 -3.48
C PRO A 26 8.49 13.41 -4.71
N PRO A 27 8.94 14.29 -5.62
CA PRO A 27 9.48 13.93 -6.94
C PRO A 27 10.75 13.05 -6.93
N ASN A 28 11.29 12.68 -5.77
CA ASN A 28 12.62 12.12 -5.55
C ASN A 28 12.62 10.70 -4.92
N LEU A 29 11.57 9.91 -5.07
CA LEU A 29 11.48 8.55 -4.50
C LEU A 29 12.35 7.48 -5.14
N SER A 30 13.00 7.77 -6.25
CA SER A 30 14.04 6.88 -6.77
C SER A 30 15.28 6.82 -5.87
N SER A 31 15.42 7.72 -4.88
CA SER A 31 16.41 7.57 -3.82
C SER A 31 15.74 7.14 -2.51
N LEU A 32 16.03 5.92 -2.08
CA LEU A 32 15.79 5.40 -0.72
C LEU A 32 16.26 6.41 0.36
N GLU A 33 17.26 7.21 0.01
CA GLU A 33 17.84 8.31 0.80
C GLU A 33 16.86 9.46 1.08
N GLY A 34 16.00 9.84 0.13
CA GLY A 34 15.01 10.90 0.34
C GLY A 34 13.91 10.50 1.34
N TRP A 35 13.50 9.23 1.33
CA TRP A 35 12.57 8.67 2.30
C TRP A 35 13.19 8.53 3.70
N MET A 36 14.47 8.13 3.78
CA MET A 36 15.19 8.07 5.05
C MET A 36 15.39 9.45 5.70
N GLN A 37 15.47 10.54 4.95
CA GLN A 37 15.69 11.87 5.54
C GLN A 37 14.43 12.51 6.14
N THR A 38 13.23 12.05 5.77
CA THR A 38 11.97 12.63 6.25
C THR A 38 11.51 12.16 7.63
N ALA A 39 12.07 11.07 8.15
CA ALA A 39 11.75 10.57 9.49
C ALA A 39 12.87 10.93 10.48
N ASP A 40 12.51 11.30 11.71
CA ASP A 40 13.47 11.51 12.79
C ASP A 40 13.94 10.14 13.32
N TRP A 41 15.08 9.67 12.82
CA TRP A 41 15.69 8.39 13.19
C TRP A 41 16.59 8.47 14.42
N SER A 42 16.59 9.57 15.19
CA SER A 42 17.47 9.76 16.35
C SER A 42 17.34 8.66 17.41
N ASN A 43 16.20 7.95 17.45
CA ASN A 43 15.95 6.82 18.34
C ASN A 43 16.04 5.43 17.66
N PHE A 44 16.49 5.36 16.40
CA PHE A 44 16.60 4.10 15.69
C PHE A 44 17.96 3.44 15.96
N GLU A 45 17.98 2.50 16.91
CA GLU A 45 19.13 1.61 17.09
C GLU A 45 19.20 0.64 15.91
N ARG A 46 20.09 0.95 14.95
CA ARG A 46 20.47 0.02 13.88
C ARG A 46 21.16 -1.18 14.53
N SER A 47 20.44 -2.28 14.71
CA SER A 47 21.05 -3.52 15.20
C SER A 47 22.17 -3.95 14.24
N THR A 48 23.38 -4.04 14.77
CA THR A 48 24.59 -4.47 14.05
C THR A 48 24.83 -5.97 14.22
N GLU A 49 23.78 -6.74 14.54
CA GLU A 49 23.86 -8.19 14.64
C GLU A 49 24.10 -8.82 13.26
N ARG A 50 25.39 -8.95 12.94
CA ARG A 50 26.04 -10.04 12.21
C ARG A 50 25.50 -10.35 10.81
N ARG A 51 26.11 -9.73 9.80
CA ARG A 51 26.01 -10.05 8.37
C ARG A 51 26.75 -11.35 7.94
N ASP A 52 27.00 -12.29 8.86
CA ASP A 52 27.80 -13.50 8.56
C ASP A 52 26.96 -14.79 8.48
N ALA A 53 25.63 -14.69 8.46
CA ALA A 53 24.75 -15.82 8.18
C ALA A 53 24.33 -15.81 6.69
N ILE A 54 25.21 -16.31 5.82
CA ILE A 54 24.80 -16.81 4.50
C ILE A 54 23.95 -18.06 4.78
N GLY A 55 22.64 -17.90 4.94
CA GLY A 55 21.73 -19.02 5.16
C GLY A 55 20.52 -18.74 6.05
N SER A 56 19.70 -17.76 5.68
CA SER A 56 18.24 -17.88 5.73
C SER A 56 17.71 -16.76 4.85
N GLU A 57 17.49 -17.08 3.58
CA GLU A 57 16.62 -16.29 2.71
C GLU A 57 15.35 -16.06 3.51
N PHE A 58 15.07 -14.82 3.93
CA PHE A 58 13.78 -14.51 4.54
C PHE A 58 12.70 -15.15 3.67
N PRO A 59 11.86 -16.06 4.19
CA PRO A 59 10.88 -16.73 3.35
C PRO A 59 10.07 -15.63 2.67
N ARG A 60 9.97 -15.70 1.33
CA ARG A 60 9.18 -14.74 0.55
C ARG A 60 7.81 -14.67 1.23
N GLU A 61 7.35 -13.49 1.62
CA GLU A 61 6.03 -13.37 2.23
C GLU A 61 5.00 -14.03 1.29
N GLN A 62 4.35 -15.07 1.78
CA GLN A 62 3.36 -15.80 1.00
C GLN A 62 1.97 -15.33 1.43
N TRP A 63 1.19 -14.92 0.44
CA TRP A 63 -0.15 -14.38 0.65
C TRP A 63 -1.18 -15.21 -0.14
N VAL A 64 -2.25 -15.61 0.54
CA VAL A 64 -3.45 -16.17 -0.11
C VAL A 64 -4.44 -15.04 -0.35
N VAL A 65 -5.00 -14.98 -1.55
CA VAL A 65 -6.06 -14.03 -1.89
C VAL A 65 -7.42 -14.71 -1.73
N HIS A 66 -8.30 -14.10 -0.95
CA HIS A 66 -9.70 -14.50 -0.79
C HIS A 66 -10.58 -13.67 -1.73
N PRO A 67 -11.05 -14.18 -2.88
CA PRO A 67 -11.58 -13.34 -3.97
C PRO A 67 -12.73 -12.42 -3.56
N GLY A 68 -13.69 -12.93 -2.79
CA GLY A 68 -14.82 -12.12 -2.31
C GLY A 68 -14.39 -11.00 -1.36
N ARG A 69 -13.50 -11.31 -0.40
CA ARG A 69 -12.96 -10.29 0.54
C ARG A 69 -12.12 -9.25 -0.21
N ARG A 70 -11.36 -9.69 -1.21
CA ARG A 70 -10.54 -8.82 -2.05
C ARG A 70 -11.39 -7.88 -2.89
N THR A 71 -12.45 -8.38 -3.50
CA THR A 71 -13.42 -7.57 -4.26
C THR A 71 -14.02 -6.46 -3.40
N VAL A 72 -14.45 -6.79 -2.18
CA VAL A 72 -14.98 -5.79 -1.23
C VAL A 72 -13.92 -4.75 -0.86
N ALA A 73 -12.70 -5.19 -0.53
CA ALA A 73 -11.61 -4.28 -0.18
C ALA A 73 -11.30 -3.30 -1.32
N LEU A 74 -11.19 -3.78 -2.57
CA LEU A 74 -10.92 -2.95 -3.74
C LEU A 74 -12.06 -1.98 -4.06
N THR A 75 -13.30 -2.40 -3.84
CA THR A 75 -14.48 -1.53 -3.98
C THR A 75 -14.44 -0.38 -2.97
N LEU A 76 -14.07 -0.67 -1.72
CA LEU A 76 -13.85 0.35 -0.69
C LEU A 76 -12.70 1.29 -1.05
N VAL A 77 -11.57 0.76 -1.52
CA VAL A 77 -10.42 1.56 -1.98
C VAL A 77 -10.85 2.53 -3.07
N ARG A 78 -11.52 2.05 -4.12
CA ARG A 78 -12.06 2.87 -5.21
C ARG A 78 -13.00 3.96 -4.70
N HIS A 79 -13.84 3.65 -3.72
CA HIS A 79 -14.73 4.64 -3.11
C HIS A 79 -13.94 5.73 -2.37
N VAL A 80 -12.93 5.37 -1.59
CA VAL A 80 -12.08 6.33 -0.88
C VAL A 80 -11.28 7.20 -1.85
N ILE A 81 -10.76 6.64 -2.94
CA ILE A 81 -10.10 7.42 -4.01
C ILE A 81 -11.03 8.50 -4.54
N ARG A 82 -12.30 8.16 -4.81
CA ARG A 82 -13.31 9.14 -5.26
C ARG A 82 -13.55 10.22 -4.21
N LEU A 83 -13.73 9.86 -2.95
CA LEU A 83 -13.92 10.83 -1.85
C LEU A 83 -12.76 11.82 -1.74
N ILE A 84 -11.51 11.34 -1.85
CA ILE A 84 -10.32 12.19 -1.81
C ILE A 84 -10.28 13.15 -3.01
N ARG A 85 -10.64 12.66 -4.21
CA ARG A 85 -10.70 13.48 -5.43
C ARG A 85 -11.80 14.54 -5.36
N ASP A 86 -12.96 14.20 -4.79
CA ASP A 86 -14.11 15.09 -4.69
C ASP A 86 -13.91 16.19 -3.63
N LYS A 87 -13.11 15.93 -2.59
CA LYS A 87 -12.85 16.86 -1.49
C LYS A 87 -11.36 16.93 -1.15
N PRO A 88 -10.51 17.50 -2.02
CA PRO A 88 -9.04 17.45 -1.86
C PRO A 88 -8.52 18.09 -0.57
N ASP A 89 -9.19 19.13 -0.06
CA ASP A 89 -8.76 19.89 1.13
C ASP A 89 -9.38 19.39 2.44
N HIS A 90 -10.06 18.24 2.43
CA HIS A 90 -10.72 17.73 3.63
C HIS A 90 -9.68 17.34 4.70
N PRO A 91 -9.82 17.75 5.97
CA PRO A 91 -8.79 17.60 7.00
C PRO A 91 -8.46 16.13 7.34
N ARG A 92 -9.33 15.19 6.99
CA ARG A 92 -9.13 13.73 7.19
C ARG A 92 -8.57 12.99 5.98
N ASN A 93 -8.22 13.70 4.89
CA ASN A 93 -7.74 13.04 3.67
C ASN A 93 -6.44 12.28 3.86
N GLU A 94 -5.61 12.65 4.84
CA GLU A 94 -4.38 11.92 5.15
C GLU A 94 -4.68 10.58 5.82
N GLU A 95 -5.55 10.58 6.83
CA GLU A 95 -6.02 9.37 7.50
C GLU A 95 -6.70 8.40 6.50
N LEU A 96 -7.59 8.93 5.65
CA LEU A 96 -8.27 8.15 4.63
C LEU A 96 -7.30 7.53 3.61
N PHE A 97 -6.26 8.28 3.23
CA PHE A 97 -5.23 7.79 2.32
C PHE A 97 -4.45 6.62 2.93
N GLN A 98 -4.07 6.70 4.20
CA GLN A 98 -3.38 5.63 4.92
C GLN A 98 -4.25 4.37 5.05
N GLN A 99 -5.52 4.54 5.43
CA GLN A 99 -6.48 3.43 5.54
C GLN A 99 -6.70 2.74 4.18
N MET A 100 -6.85 3.53 3.12
CA MET A 100 -6.96 3.04 1.75
C MET A 100 -5.69 2.30 1.31
N ALA A 101 -4.49 2.81 1.60
CA ALA A 101 -3.22 2.15 1.26
C ALA A 101 -3.10 0.79 1.97
N PHE A 102 -3.52 0.71 3.24
CA PHE A 102 -3.58 -0.54 3.99
C PHE A 102 -4.55 -1.54 3.35
N LEU A 103 -5.77 -1.11 3.03
CA LEU A 103 -6.78 -1.96 2.37
C LEU A 103 -6.35 -2.42 0.99
N PHE A 104 -5.71 -1.56 0.20
CA PHE A 104 -5.18 -1.91 -1.11
C PHE A 104 -4.08 -2.97 -1.00
N THR A 105 -3.19 -2.85 -0.01
CA THR A 105 -2.04 -3.75 0.16
C THR A 105 -2.46 -5.11 0.74
N TYR A 106 -3.30 -5.11 1.78
CA TYR A 106 -3.58 -6.30 2.59
C TYR A 106 -5.05 -6.75 2.58
N GLY A 107 -5.98 -5.89 2.18
CA GLY A 107 -7.40 -6.19 2.22
C GLY A 107 -7.74 -7.42 1.37
N GLY A 108 -8.35 -8.43 2.00
CA GLY A 108 -8.69 -9.70 1.36
C GLY A 108 -7.51 -10.65 1.13
N ARG A 109 -6.35 -10.35 1.71
CA ARG A 109 -5.17 -11.21 1.68
C ARG A 109 -4.88 -11.76 3.08
N GLU A 110 -4.38 -12.98 3.14
CA GLU A 110 -3.99 -13.65 4.38
C GLU A 110 -2.54 -14.12 4.26
N ARG A 111 -1.72 -13.75 5.24
CA ARG A 111 -0.32 -14.17 5.29
C ARG A 111 -0.25 -15.62 5.76
N ILE A 112 0.48 -16.45 5.03
CA ILE A 112 0.60 -17.89 5.31
C ILE A 112 2.04 -18.34 5.64
N ALA A 113 3.03 -17.44 5.53
CA ALA A 113 4.43 -17.62 6.00
C ALA A 113 5.10 -16.25 6.16
#